data_AF-A0AA37URD1-F1
#
_entry.id   AF-A0AA37URD1-F1
#
_cell.length_a   1.000
_cell.length_b   1.000
_cell.length_c   1.000
_cell.angle_alpha   90.00
_cell.angle_beta   90.00
_cell.angle_gamma   90.00
#
_symmetry.space_group_name_H-M   'P 1'
#
loop_
_entity.id
_entity.type
_entity.pdbx_description
1 polymer ?
#
loop_
_entity_poly.entity_id
_entity_poly.type
_entity_poly.pdbx_seq_one_letter_code
_entity_poly.pdbx_strand_id
1 'polypeptide(L)'
;MQERVLISARFVFERPQGVNQTALPAYGGRVLIKGSNGEVVAVPFQGLAFDLKEQMQSPFHGTYPWLRSTTAYSNKTTFTFDLGSAAQDFPKIFMKIKWGTREVRWDIYESAFDEKRDWEYPPVPGRRSYIGSATSWAGAGSSSSFNPARHNASDVITLPETDVARNALTTGGFTTSYWWFGRFADGSAVGPGNYTWKGLTTKFTVLPKPGNGTITER
;
A
#
# COMPACT_ATOMS: atom_id res chain seq x y z
N MET A 1 9.07 -59.09 -6.69
CA MET A 1 8.96 -57.68 -7.12
C MET A 1 7.50 -57.30 -6.93
N GLN A 2 7.16 -56.47 -5.94
CA GLN A 2 5.76 -56.20 -5.58
C GLN A 2 5.29 -54.97 -6.35
N GLU A 3 4.29 -55.16 -7.21
CA GLU A 3 3.74 -54.12 -8.06
C GLU A 3 2.98 -53.10 -7.20
N ARG A 4 3.37 -51.82 -7.27
CA ARG A 4 2.65 -50.74 -6.56
C ARG A 4 1.36 -50.43 -7.32
N VAL A 5 0.22 -50.81 -6.75
CA VAL A 5 -1.08 -50.38 -7.25
C VAL A 5 -1.41 -49.01 -6.67
N LEU A 6 -1.63 -48.02 -7.54
CA LEU A 6 -2.15 -46.70 -7.18
C LEU A 6 -3.68 -46.74 -7.25
N ILE A 7 -4.33 -46.47 -6.12
CA ILE A 7 -5.78 -46.33 -6.02
C ILE A 7 -6.11 -44.87 -5.72
N SER A 8 -7.07 -44.30 -6.44
CA SER A 8 -7.54 -42.93 -6.25
C SER A 8 -9.04 -42.91 -5.97
N ALA A 9 -9.45 -42.07 -5.02
CA ALA A 9 -10.85 -41.78 -4.71
C ALA A 9 -11.04 -40.26 -4.68
N ARG A 10 -12.17 -39.78 -5.22
CA ARG A 10 -12.49 -38.36 -5.29
C ARG A 10 -13.64 -38.02 -4.34
N PHE A 11 -13.40 -37.06 -3.46
CA PHE A 11 -14.42 -36.44 -2.62
C PHE A 11 -14.64 -35.01 -3.10
N VAL A 12 -15.89 -34.59 -3.26
CA VAL A 12 -16.26 -33.23 -3.67
C VAL A 12 -17.05 -32.61 -2.53
N PHE A 13 -16.59 -31.46 -2.05
CA PHE A 13 -17.27 -30.68 -1.02
C PHE A 13 -17.77 -29.39 -1.65
N GLU A 14 -19.03 -29.08 -1.44
CA GLU A 14 -19.57 -27.78 -1.80
C GLU A 14 -19.22 -26.74 -0.74
N ARG A 15 -19.03 -25.49 -1.18
CA ARG A 15 -18.85 -24.39 -0.23
C ARG A 15 -20.14 -24.21 0.58
N PRO A 16 -20.07 -24.10 1.92
CA PRO A 16 -21.20 -23.70 2.75
C PRO A 16 -21.84 -22.39 2.24
N GLN A 17 -23.17 -22.40 2.12
CA GLN A 17 -23.97 -21.23 1.71
C GLN A 17 -24.52 -20.49 2.93
N GLY A 18 -24.92 -19.23 2.75
CA GLY A 18 -25.57 -18.43 3.81
C GLY A 18 -24.66 -17.99 4.97
N VAL A 19 -23.34 -18.19 4.84
CA VAL A 19 -22.37 -17.77 5.86
C VAL A 19 -22.05 -16.28 5.75
N ASN A 20 -21.68 -15.66 6.88
CA ASN A 20 -21.12 -14.31 6.86
C ASN A 20 -19.69 -14.33 6.30
N GLN A 21 -19.53 -14.07 5.00
CA GLN A 21 -18.24 -14.10 4.32
C GLN A 21 -17.23 -13.07 4.88
N THR A 22 -17.71 -11.95 5.42
CA THR A 22 -16.83 -10.90 6.00
C THR A 22 -16.18 -11.32 7.31
N ALA A 23 -16.74 -12.32 7.99
CA ALA A 23 -16.14 -12.94 9.18
C ALA A 23 -15.00 -13.93 8.83
N LEU A 24 -14.67 -14.07 7.54
CA LEU A 24 -13.63 -14.96 7.02
C LEU A 24 -13.74 -16.43 7.53
N PRO A 25 -14.93 -17.05 7.47
CA PRO A 25 -15.14 -18.39 8.02
C PRO A 25 -14.32 -19.44 7.27
N ALA A 26 -13.56 -20.23 8.03
CA ALA A 26 -13.00 -21.49 7.55
C ALA A 26 -13.98 -22.63 7.84
N TYR A 27 -13.99 -23.64 6.97
CA TYR A 27 -14.68 -24.91 7.20
C TYR A 27 -13.70 -26.05 6.98
N GLY A 28 -13.94 -27.20 7.58
CA GLY A 28 -13.03 -28.31 7.46
C GLY A 28 -13.52 -29.56 8.17
N GLY A 29 -12.71 -30.59 8.10
CA GLY A 29 -12.99 -31.88 8.70
C GLY A 29 -11.91 -32.87 8.34
N ARG A 30 -12.29 -34.14 8.32
CA ARG A 30 -11.40 -35.23 7.91
C ARG A 30 -12.18 -36.32 7.21
N VAL A 31 -11.59 -36.90 6.17
CA VAL A 31 -12.05 -38.15 5.56
C VAL A 31 -11.39 -39.30 6.31
N LEU A 32 -12.18 -40.20 6.88
CA LEU A 32 -11.68 -41.41 7.53
C LEU A 32 -11.76 -42.58 6.56
N ILE A 33 -10.61 -43.17 6.25
CA ILE A 33 -10.48 -44.39 5.46
C ILE A 33 -10.23 -45.52 6.44
N LYS A 34 -11.14 -46.48 6.50
CA LYS A 34 -11.05 -47.63 7.39
C LYS A 34 -10.75 -48.88 6.57
N GLY A 35 -9.63 -49.54 6.88
CA GLY A 35 -9.30 -50.85 6.34
C GLY A 35 -10.13 -51.94 7.01
N SER A 36 -10.39 -53.03 6.27
CA SER A 36 -11.04 -54.23 6.81
C SER A 36 -10.18 -54.93 7.87
N ASN A 37 -8.88 -54.63 7.93
CA ASN A 37 -7.93 -55.08 8.93
C ASN A 37 -7.93 -54.25 10.23
N GLY A 38 -8.83 -53.27 10.35
CA GLY A 38 -8.91 -52.39 11.53
C GLY A 38 -8.02 -51.15 11.50
N GLU A 39 -7.19 -50.99 10.46
CA GLU A 39 -6.40 -49.77 10.29
C GLU A 39 -7.28 -48.58 9.89
N VAL A 40 -6.91 -47.38 10.35
CA VAL A 40 -7.63 -46.16 10.02
C VAL A 40 -6.64 -45.07 9.64
N VAL A 41 -6.86 -44.47 8.47
CA VAL A 41 -6.14 -43.27 8.02
C VAL A 41 -7.12 -42.11 7.98
N ALA A 42 -6.70 -40.97 8.51
CA ALA A 42 -7.47 -39.73 8.45
C ALA A 42 -6.79 -38.73 7.52
N VAL A 43 -7.53 -38.23 6.53
CA VAL A 43 -7.08 -37.16 5.64
C VAL A 43 -7.82 -35.88 6.02
N PRO A 44 -7.16 -34.93 6.71
CA PRO A 44 -7.79 -33.66 7.04
C PRO A 44 -8.01 -32.82 5.77
N PHE A 45 -9.05 -32.00 5.78
CA PHE A 45 -9.28 -30.99 4.76
C PHE A 45 -9.75 -29.68 5.40
N GLN A 46 -9.42 -28.58 4.75
CA GLN A 46 -9.86 -27.24 5.13
C GLN A 46 -10.17 -26.45 3.86
N GLY A 47 -11.24 -25.67 3.91
CA GLY A 47 -11.64 -24.74 2.87
C GLY A 47 -12.06 -23.40 3.47
N LEU A 48 -12.22 -22.40 2.60
CA LEU A 48 -12.69 -21.07 2.96
C LEU A 48 -14.12 -20.89 2.45
N ALA A 49 -15.04 -20.53 3.35
CA ALA A 49 -16.43 -20.28 2.99
C ALA A 49 -16.66 -18.84 2.51
N PHE A 50 -15.61 -18.16 2.04
CA PHE A 50 -15.63 -16.79 1.52
C PHE A 50 -14.69 -16.64 0.31
N ASP A 51 -14.98 -15.70 -0.59
CA ASP A 51 -14.11 -15.44 -1.74
C ASP A 51 -12.86 -14.70 -1.25
N LEU A 52 -11.74 -15.41 -1.22
CA LEU A 52 -10.48 -14.84 -0.76
C LEU A 52 -10.08 -13.63 -1.60
N LYS A 53 -10.26 -13.67 -2.93
CA LYS A 53 -9.89 -12.56 -3.79
C LYS A 53 -10.75 -11.34 -3.48
N GLU A 54 -12.06 -11.53 -3.34
CA GLU A 54 -13.02 -10.47 -3.02
C GLU A 54 -12.73 -9.85 -1.65
N GLN A 55 -12.58 -10.68 -0.60
CA GLN A 55 -12.34 -10.19 0.76
C GLN A 55 -10.97 -9.52 0.93
N MET A 56 -10.02 -9.85 0.05
CA MET A 56 -8.66 -9.29 0.05
C MET A 56 -8.46 -8.16 -0.97
N GLN A 57 -9.49 -7.72 -1.71
CA GLN A 57 -9.35 -6.68 -2.76
C GLN A 57 -8.73 -5.38 -2.24
N SER A 58 -9.18 -4.90 -1.08
CA SER A 58 -8.53 -3.78 -0.40
C SER A 58 -7.45 -4.32 0.53
N PRO A 59 -6.18 -3.94 0.36
CA PRO A 59 -5.12 -4.29 1.31
C PRO A 59 -5.20 -3.47 2.60
N PHE A 60 -6.05 -2.42 2.63
CA PHE A 60 -6.10 -1.44 3.71
C PHE A 60 -7.21 -1.68 4.72
N HIS A 61 -7.00 -1.19 5.94
CA HIS A 61 -7.95 -1.34 7.03
C HIS A 61 -8.86 -0.11 7.17
N GLY A 62 -10.19 -0.32 7.16
CA GLY A 62 -11.17 0.75 7.35
C GLY A 62 -11.05 1.84 6.30
N THR A 63 -11.00 3.10 6.72
CA THR A 63 -10.87 4.28 5.85
C THR A 63 -9.42 4.59 5.45
N TYR A 64 -8.48 3.72 5.80
CA TYR A 64 -7.10 3.90 5.39
C TYR A 64 -6.89 3.55 3.92
N PRO A 65 -5.82 4.11 3.35
CA PRO A 65 -5.04 5.22 3.89
C PRO A 65 -5.70 6.56 3.61
N TRP A 66 -5.26 7.57 4.35
CA TRP A 66 -5.76 8.93 4.23
C TRP A 66 -4.62 9.92 4.14
N LEU A 67 -4.93 11.06 3.55
CA LEU A 67 -4.00 12.15 3.26
C LEU A 67 -4.20 13.29 4.28
N ARG A 68 -3.11 13.93 4.64
CA ARG A 68 -3.09 15.15 5.44
C ARG A 68 -2.09 16.13 4.84
N SER A 69 -2.43 17.42 4.87
CA SER A 69 -1.48 18.52 4.83
C SER A 69 -1.68 19.33 6.10
N THR A 70 -0.63 19.97 6.64
CA THR A 70 -0.70 20.79 7.86
C THR A 70 -1.05 19.98 9.14
N THR A 71 -1.50 20.67 10.19
CA THR A 71 -2.00 20.10 11.45
C THR A 71 -3.50 19.77 11.43
N ALA A 72 -4.20 19.89 10.30
CA ALA A 72 -5.62 19.51 10.19
C ALA A 72 -5.80 18.35 9.20
N TYR A 73 -6.86 17.55 9.37
CA TYR A 73 -7.29 16.64 8.30
C TYR A 73 -7.66 17.46 7.07
N SER A 74 -7.20 17.05 5.89
CA SER A 74 -7.46 17.81 4.67
C SER A 74 -7.57 16.90 3.46
N ASN A 75 -8.61 17.09 2.66
CA ASN A 75 -8.70 16.54 1.29
C ASN A 75 -7.93 17.43 0.30
N LYS A 76 -6.84 18.06 0.77
CA LYS A 76 -6.09 19.04 0.00
C LYS A 76 -5.37 18.31 -1.12
N THR A 77 -5.58 18.79 -2.34
CA THR A 77 -4.92 18.32 -3.55
C THR A 77 -3.92 19.35 -4.07
N THR A 78 -3.47 20.26 -3.23
CA THR A 78 -2.61 21.36 -3.64
C THR A 78 -1.55 21.62 -2.58
N PHE A 79 -0.27 21.67 -2.94
CA PHE A 79 0.82 21.72 -1.97
C PHE A 79 1.87 22.75 -2.37
N THR A 80 2.29 23.59 -1.43
CA THR A 80 3.40 24.55 -1.63
C THR A 80 4.77 23.97 -1.27
N PHE A 81 4.80 22.81 -0.60
CA PHE A 81 6.00 22.21 0.00
C PHE A 81 6.71 23.14 0.99
N ASP A 82 5.96 24.01 1.66
CA ASP A 82 6.50 24.80 2.76
C ASP A 82 6.73 23.91 4.00
N LEU A 83 8.00 23.63 4.28
CA LEU A 83 8.46 22.83 5.41
C LEU A 83 8.49 23.61 6.74
N GLY A 84 8.12 24.90 6.74
CA GLY A 84 8.05 25.71 7.95
C GLY A 84 7.18 25.03 9.02
N SER A 85 7.61 25.13 10.29
CA SER A 85 6.92 24.47 11.41
C SER A 85 5.45 24.90 11.55
N ALA A 86 5.11 26.13 11.13
CA ALA A 86 3.75 26.64 11.13
C ALA A 86 2.94 26.23 9.89
N ALA A 87 3.59 26.15 8.72
CA ALA A 87 2.92 25.85 7.45
C ALA A 87 2.66 24.34 7.29
N GLN A 88 3.72 23.52 7.39
CA GLN A 88 3.65 22.05 7.23
C GLN A 88 2.89 21.62 5.96
N ASP A 89 3.07 22.34 4.85
CA ASP A 89 2.20 22.21 3.68
C ASP A 89 2.79 21.26 2.62
N PHE A 90 2.69 19.97 2.92
CA PHE A 90 3.18 18.89 2.08
C PHE A 90 2.36 17.61 2.31
N PRO A 91 2.36 16.66 1.35
CA PRO A 91 1.62 15.41 1.48
C PRO A 91 2.12 14.53 2.63
N LYS A 92 1.23 14.17 3.55
CA LYS A 92 1.43 13.15 4.58
C LYS A 92 0.40 12.04 4.37
N ILE A 93 0.85 10.85 3.97
CA ILE A 93 0.00 9.67 3.84
C ILE A 93 0.10 8.86 5.12
N PHE A 94 -1.04 8.50 5.69
CA PHE A 94 -1.13 7.60 6.84
C PHE A 94 -1.76 6.30 6.38
N MET A 95 -1.12 5.17 6.68
CA MET A 95 -1.44 3.88 6.10
C MET A 95 -1.54 2.77 7.14
N LYS A 96 -2.61 1.97 7.00
CA LYS A 96 -2.78 0.71 7.71
C LYS A 96 -3.07 -0.43 6.74
N ILE A 97 -2.14 -1.38 6.63
CA ILE A 97 -2.26 -2.58 5.81
C ILE A 97 -2.65 -3.80 6.66
N LYS A 98 -3.61 -4.57 6.16
CA LYS A 98 -4.17 -5.77 6.82
C LYS A 98 -3.20 -6.96 6.79
N TRP A 99 -2.38 -7.02 5.74
CA TRP A 99 -1.54 -8.17 5.43
C TRP A 99 -0.11 -7.72 5.15
N GLY A 100 0.85 -8.61 5.41
CA GLY A 100 2.22 -8.41 4.95
C GLY A 100 2.21 -8.21 3.43
N THR A 101 2.89 -7.17 2.97
CA THR A 101 2.83 -6.72 1.58
C THR A 101 4.24 -6.66 1.01
N ARG A 102 4.45 -7.27 -0.16
CA ARG A 102 5.77 -7.33 -0.79
C ARG A 102 6.33 -5.96 -1.16
N GLU A 103 5.49 -5.06 -1.66
CA GLU A 103 5.89 -3.71 -2.08
C GLU A 103 4.82 -2.69 -1.70
N VAL A 104 5.24 -1.61 -1.03
CA VAL A 104 4.45 -0.38 -0.89
C VAL A 104 5.07 0.68 -1.77
N ARG A 105 4.28 1.24 -2.68
CA ARG A 105 4.72 2.20 -3.69
C ARG A 105 3.96 3.51 -3.57
N TRP A 106 4.65 4.60 -3.86
CA TRP A 106 4.06 5.91 -4.11
C TRP A 106 4.63 6.42 -5.42
N ASP A 107 3.91 6.13 -6.49
CA ASP A 107 4.36 6.37 -7.85
C ASP A 107 3.72 7.66 -8.36
N ILE A 108 4.51 8.60 -8.89
CA ILE A 108 4.05 9.88 -9.41
C ILE A 108 4.02 9.82 -10.94
N TYR A 109 2.96 10.37 -11.52
CA TYR A 109 2.64 10.37 -12.94
C TYR A 109 2.22 11.77 -13.41
N GLU A 110 2.26 11.98 -14.72
CA GLU A 110 1.73 13.17 -15.37
C GLU A 110 0.22 13.34 -15.11
N SER A 111 -0.28 14.57 -15.19
CA SER A 111 -1.70 14.90 -14.93
C SER A 111 -2.70 14.16 -15.84
N ALA A 112 -2.28 13.77 -17.04
CA ALA A 112 -3.08 13.06 -18.04
C ALA A 112 -3.09 11.53 -17.84
N PHE A 113 -2.42 11.02 -16.79
CA PHE A 113 -2.41 9.61 -16.45
C PHE A 113 -3.82 9.02 -16.36
N ASP A 114 -4.03 7.92 -17.06
CA ASP A 114 -5.19 7.05 -16.95
C ASP A 114 -4.75 5.65 -16.53
N GLU A 115 -5.33 5.13 -15.44
CA GLU A 115 -4.87 3.87 -14.86
C GLU A 115 -5.04 2.67 -15.81
N LYS A 116 -6.11 2.64 -16.61
CA LYS A 116 -6.38 1.50 -17.51
C LYS A 116 -5.45 1.50 -18.71
N ARG A 117 -5.11 2.70 -19.22
CA ARG A 117 -4.28 2.89 -20.40
C ARG A 117 -2.78 2.87 -20.07
N ASP A 118 -2.39 3.60 -19.03
CA ASP A 118 -1.01 3.98 -18.81
C ASP A 118 -0.31 3.12 -17.76
N TRP A 119 -1.05 2.45 -16.87
CA TRP A 119 -0.38 1.70 -15.81
C TRP A 119 0.29 0.43 -16.35
N GLU A 120 1.56 0.26 -15.97
CA GLU A 120 2.39 -0.90 -16.27
C GLU A 120 3.24 -1.26 -15.06
N TYR A 121 3.52 -2.55 -14.87
CA TYR A 121 4.40 -3.04 -13.82
C TYR A 121 5.57 -3.85 -14.42
N PRO A 122 6.82 -3.58 -14.00
CA PRO A 122 7.24 -2.45 -13.16
C PRO A 122 7.13 -1.12 -13.94
N PRO A 123 6.83 0.01 -13.28
CA PRO A 123 6.84 1.30 -13.95
C PRO A 123 8.28 1.73 -14.27
N VAL A 124 8.47 2.42 -15.40
CA VAL A 124 9.79 2.86 -15.90
C VAL A 124 9.74 4.37 -16.14
N PRO A 125 10.61 5.18 -15.51
CA PRO A 125 10.58 6.63 -15.66
C PRO A 125 10.56 7.08 -17.13
N GLY A 126 9.74 8.08 -17.44
CA GLY A 126 9.55 8.61 -18.79
C GLY A 126 8.68 7.75 -19.72
N ARG A 127 8.12 6.62 -19.24
CA ARG A 127 7.21 5.77 -20.02
C ARG A 127 5.80 5.79 -19.44
N ARG A 128 4.79 5.80 -20.32
CA ARG A 128 3.37 5.78 -19.98
C ARG A 128 3.01 6.74 -18.84
N SER A 129 3.42 8.01 -18.99
CA SER A 129 3.15 9.08 -18.03
C SER A 129 3.82 8.90 -16.66
N TYR A 130 4.63 7.87 -16.41
CA TYR A 130 5.29 7.69 -15.12
C TYR A 130 6.52 8.60 -15.01
N ILE A 131 6.56 9.39 -13.94
CA ILE A 131 7.64 10.35 -13.66
C ILE A 131 8.69 9.67 -12.77
N GLY A 132 8.25 9.06 -11.68
CA GLY A 132 9.14 8.40 -10.73
C GLY A 132 8.45 8.09 -9.41
N SER A 133 9.16 7.35 -8.55
CA SER A 133 8.69 7.09 -7.18
C SER A 133 8.95 8.29 -6.29
N ALA A 134 8.02 8.59 -5.40
CA ALA A 134 8.24 9.54 -4.31
C ALA A 134 9.26 8.99 -3.30
N THR A 135 9.80 9.90 -2.51
CA THR A 135 10.52 9.56 -1.26
C THR A 135 9.63 9.85 -0.06
N SER A 136 10.03 9.35 1.11
CA SER A 136 9.46 9.80 2.39
C SER A 136 10.57 10.29 3.30
N TRP A 137 10.32 11.35 4.06
CA TRP A 137 11.22 11.74 5.15
C TRP A 137 11.33 10.60 6.17
N ALA A 138 12.56 10.26 6.56
CA ALA A 138 12.84 9.10 7.41
C ALA A 138 12.22 9.20 8.82
N GLY A 139 12.04 10.42 9.33
CA GLY A 139 11.40 10.68 10.63
C GLY A 139 9.87 10.64 10.62
N ALA A 140 9.23 10.38 9.47
CA ALA A 140 7.78 10.48 9.32
C ALA A 140 6.99 9.56 10.26
N GLY A 141 7.55 8.40 10.64
CA GLY A 141 6.92 7.43 11.54
C GLY A 141 7.07 7.73 13.04
N SER A 142 8.02 8.59 13.42
CA SER A 142 8.39 8.86 14.82
C SER A 142 8.16 10.30 15.27
N SER A 143 7.70 11.17 14.37
CA SER A 143 7.54 12.60 14.62
C SER A 143 6.10 13.07 14.40
N SER A 144 5.65 14.00 15.24
CA SER A 144 4.33 14.65 15.09
C SER A 144 4.35 15.79 14.07
N SER A 145 5.50 16.44 13.88
CA SER A 145 5.71 17.49 12.88
C SER A 145 7.17 17.54 12.41
N PHE A 146 7.39 18.16 11.25
CA PHE A 146 8.74 18.46 10.77
C PHE A 146 9.19 19.82 11.33
N ASN A 147 10.41 19.91 11.84
CA ASN A 147 11.00 21.17 12.29
C ASN A 147 12.30 21.43 11.52
N PRO A 148 12.33 22.42 10.59
CA PRO A 148 13.51 22.68 9.76
C PRO A 148 14.75 23.11 10.56
N ALA A 149 14.59 23.57 11.80
CA ALA A 149 15.72 23.92 12.68
C ALA A 149 16.34 22.71 13.39
N ARG A 150 15.67 21.55 13.39
CA ARG A 150 16.11 20.35 14.13
C ARG A 150 16.22 19.10 13.26
N HIS A 151 15.50 19.05 12.14
CA HIS A 151 15.37 17.88 11.30
C HIS A 151 15.99 18.14 9.93
N ASN A 152 16.60 17.11 9.34
CA ASN A 152 17.13 17.17 7.99
C ASN A 152 16.04 16.76 6.98
N ALA A 153 15.64 17.68 6.11
CA ALA A 153 14.64 17.40 5.06
C ALA A 153 15.16 16.44 3.98
N SER A 154 16.49 16.31 3.83
CA SER A 154 17.12 15.42 2.86
C SER A 154 17.32 13.99 3.39
N ASP A 155 17.02 13.75 4.67
CA ASP A 155 17.06 12.42 5.26
C ASP A 155 15.78 11.67 4.87
N VAL A 156 15.86 10.97 3.75
CA VAL A 156 14.71 10.35 3.09
C VAL A 156 14.95 8.88 2.80
N ILE A 157 13.87 8.11 2.84
CA ILE A 157 13.79 6.75 2.32
C ILE A 157 13.17 6.79 0.92
N THR A 158 13.70 5.97 0.01
CA THR A 158 13.20 5.84 -1.36
C THR A 158 12.14 4.75 -1.44
N LEU A 159 11.05 5.00 -2.17
CA LEU A 159 10.06 3.97 -2.47
C LEU A 159 10.39 3.25 -3.79
N PRO A 160 10.08 1.95 -3.94
CA PRO A 160 9.22 1.14 -3.06
C PRO A 160 9.89 0.71 -1.75
N GLU A 161 9.10 0.65 -0.67
CA GLU A 161 9.47 -0.16 0.50
C GLU A 161 9.11 -1.62 0.22
N THR A 162 10.03 -2.53 0.52
CA THR A 162 9.85 -3.97 0.32
C THR A 162 9.59 -4.69 1.64
N ASP A 163 8.86 -5.81 1.57
CA ASP A 163 8.61 -6.70 2.71
C ASP A 163 7.96 -6.00 3.92
N VAL A 164 6.97 -5.15 3.64
CA VAL A 164 6.27 -4.35 4.64
C VAL A 164 5.35 -5.23 5.48
N ALA A 165 5.62 -5.28 6.78
CA ALA A 165 4.82 -6.04 7.73
C ALA A 165 3.41 -5.42 7.92
N ARG A 166 2.43 -6.27 8.24
CA ARG A 166 1.08 -5.80 8.59
C ARG A 166 1.13 -4.87 9.81
N ASN A 167 0.31 -3.82 9.81
CA ASN A 167 0.22 -2.87 10.93
C ASN A 167 -1.23 -2.56 11.36
N ALA A 168 -2.24 -3.09 10.64
CA ALA A 168 -3.64 -3.03 11.03
C ALA A 168 -3.99 -4.04 12.13
N LEU A 169 -3.40 -3.88 13.32
CA LEU A 169 -3.73 -4.70 14.48
C LEU A 169 -5.09 -4.29 15.07
N THR A 170 -5.82 -5.27 15.62
CA THR A 170 -7.12 -5.07 16.29
C THR A 170 -7.02 -4.25 17.58
N THR A 171 -5.83 -4.19 18.19
CA THR A 171 -5.53 -3.37 19.37
C THR A 171 -4.10 -2.82 19.26
N GLY A 172 -3.89 -1.53 19.52
CA GLY A 172 -2.55 -0.94 19.61
C GLY A 172 -1.74 -0.86 18.31
N GLY A 173 -2.34 -1.05 17.13
CA GLY A 173 -1.63 -1.03 15.86
C GLY A 173 -1.06 0.35 15.49
N PHE A 174 0.24 0.40 15.22
CA PHE A 174 0.94 1.58 14.72
C PHE A 174 0.44 1.98 13.32
N THR A 175 0.44 3.27 13.05
CA THR A 175 0.10 3.81 11.73
C THR A 175 1.40 4.17 11.02
N THR A 176 1.67 3.53 9.89
CA THR A 176 2.82 3.92 9.06
C THR A 176 2.50 5.25 8.39
N SER A 177 3.42 6.18 8.42
CA SER A 177 3.28 7.49 7.78
C SER A 177 4.41 7.75 6.79
N TYR A 178 4.03 8.28 5.63
CA TYR A 178 4.94 8.72 4.58
C TYR A 178 4.77 10.21 4.36
N TRP A 179 5.85 10.98 4.50
CA TRP A 179 5.82 12.43 4.30
C TRP A 179 6.69 12.79 3.12
N TRP A 180 6.08 13.24 2.03
CA TRP A 180 6.81 13.54 0.82
C TRP A 180 7.13 15.02 0.75
N PHE A 181 8.42 15.36 0.72
CA PHE A 181 8.89 16.75 0.61
C PHE A 181 9.21 17.17 -0.83
N GLY A 182 8.69 16.42 -1.81
CA GLY A 182 8.79 16.76 -3.22
C GLY A 182 10.05 16.22 -3.90
N ARG A 183 10.79 15.29 -3.28
CA ARG A 183 11.95 14.63 -3.90
C ARG A 183 11.58 13.26 -4.45
N PHE A 184 12.00 12.95 -5.66
CA PHE A 184 11.84 11.63 -6.29
C PHE A 184 13.00 10.69 -5.90
N ALA A 185 12.80 9.39 -6.10
CA ALA A 185 13.78 8.36 -5.76
C ALA A 185 15.10 8.45 -6.54
N ASP A 186 15.08 9.06 -7.73
CA ASP A 186 16.28 9.35 -8.52
C ASP A 186 17.07 10.59 -8.02
N GLY A 187 16.57 11.23 -6.97
CA GLY A 187 17.18 12.40 -6.34
C GLY A 187 16.70 13.73 -6.92
N SER A 188 15.98 13.75 -8.04
CA SER A 188 15.40 14.95 -8.63
C SER A 188 14.24 15.50 -7.78
N ALA A 189 13.88 16.75 -8.01
CA ALA A 189 12.81 17.43 -7.27
C ALA A 189 11.61 17.68 -8.18
N VAL A 190 10.41 17.63 -7.59
CA VAL A 190 9.15 17.96 -8.26
C VAL A 190 9.11 19.44 -8.61
N GLY A 191 8.74 19.74 -9.85
CA GLY A 191 8.48 21.11 -10.30
C GLY A 191 7.06 21.57 -9.93
N PRO A 192 6.75 22.87 -10.07
CA PRO A 192 5.38 23.35 -10.07
C PRO A 192 4.59 22.71 -11.22
N GLY A 193 3.36 22.28 -10.96
CA GLY A 193 2.55 21.60 -11.98
C GLY A 193 1.42 20.75 -11.44
N ASN A 194 0.70 20.10 -12.34
CA ASN A 194 -0.36 19.15 -12.00
C ASN A 194 0.14 17.72 -12.22
N TYR A 195 -0.11 16.86 -11.25
CA TYR A 195 0.37 15.49 -11.22
C TYR A 195 -0.73 14.55 -10.74
N THR A 196 -0.61 13.29 -11.13
CA THR A 196 -1.43 12.19 -10.59
C THR A 196 -0.49 11.23 -9.87
N TRP A 197 -0.93 10.57 -8.81
CA TRP A 197 -0.13 9.47 -8.24
C TRP A 197 -0.92 8.17 -8.16
N LYS A 198 -0.20 7.05 -8.10
CA LYS A 198 -0.75 5.72 -7.83
C LYS A 198 -0.13 5.13 -6.56
N GLY A 199 -0.98 4.43 -5.84
CA GLY A 199 -0.79 4.02 -4.45
C GLY A 199 -2.09 4.28 -3.69
N LEU A 200 -2.74 5.43 -4.00
CA LEU A 200 -4.06 5.90 -3.54
C LEU A 200 -4.62 6.95 -4.51
N THR A 201 -5.80 6.71 -5.07
CA THR A 201 -6.32 7.49 -6.19
C THR A 201 -6.65 8.94 -5.81
N THR A 202 -5.74 9.89 -6.08
CA THR A 202 -5.96 11.35 -5.98
C THR A 202 -5.09 12.10 -6.99
N LYS A 203 -5.63 13.13 -7.67
CA LYS A 203 -4.86 14.11 -8.48
C LYS A 203 -4.43 15.30 -7.60
N PHE A 204 -3.24 15.86 -7.81
CA PHE A 204 -2.79 17.03 -7.05
C PHE A 204 -2.01 18.05 -7.89
N THR A 205 -1.86 19.24 -7.34
CA THR A 205 -1.16 20.39 -7.89
C THR A 205 -0.04 20.81 -6.96
N VAL A 206 1.16 21.01 -7.49
CA VAL A 206 2.26 21.65 -6.78
C VAL A 206 2.24 23.13 -7.12
N LEU A 207 2.10 23.96 -6.09
CA LEU A 207 2.20 25.40 -6.23
C LEU A 207 3.67 25.82 -6.15
N PRO A 208 4.03 26.90 -6.87
CA PRO A 208 5.32 27.53 -6.65
C PRO A 208 5.47 27.91 -5.17
N LYS A 209 6.66 27.65 -4.62
CA LYS A 209 7.00 28.00 -3.24
C LYS A 209 6.77 29.50 -3.03
N PRO A 210 5.98 29.93 -2.02
CA PRO A 210 5.90 31.33 -1.63
C PRO A 210 7.29 31.77 -1.12
N GLY A 211 7.95 32.63 -1.88
CA GLY A 211 9.28 33.15 -1.53
C GLY A 211 10.44 32.46 -2.25
N ASN A 212 10.60 32.79 -3.53
CA ASN A 212 11.87 33.24 -4.10
C ASN A 212 11.55 33.86 -5.47
N GLY A 213 11.42 35.18 -5.48
CA GLY A 213 11.35 35.93 -6.74
C GLY A 213 12.61 35.67 -7.56
N THR A 214 12.40 35.43 -8.86
CA THR A 214 13.33 35.68 -9.97
C THR A 214 14.80 35.33 -9.73
N ILE A 215 15.21 34.14 -10.18
CA ILE A 215 16.52 34.02 -10.83
C ILE A 215 16.29 34.28 -12.30
N THR A 216 16.62 35.49 -12.73
CA THR A 216 16.78 35.84 -14.14
C THR A 216 17.97 35.05 -14.66
N GLU A 217 17.84 34.47 -15.86
CA GLU A 217 18.97 33.97 -16.63
C GLU A 217 20.10 35.01 -16.69
N ARG A 218 21.31 34.56 -16.40
CA ARG A 218 22.54 35.02 -17.03
C ARG A 218 23.43 33.82 -17.29
#